data_AF-A0A0S8CGR1-F1
#
_entry.id   AF-A0A0S8CGR1-F1
#
_cell.length_a   1.000
_cell.length_b   1.000
_cell.length_c   1.000
_cell.angle_alpha   90.00
_cell.angle_beta   90.00
_cell.angle_gamma   90.00
#
_symmetry.space_group_name_H-M   'P 1'
#
loop_
_entity.id
_entity.type
_entity.pdbx_description
1 polymer ?
#
loop_
_entity_poly.entity_id
_entity_poly.type
_entity_poly.pdbx_seq_one_letter_code
_entity_poly.pdbx_strand_id
1 'polypeptide(L)'
;MNKKNLLIITSTFPRWENDTDPPFVFELAKRLTDVFNITVLTPNYPGALINETVAGIKVHRFRYFLKNLEILAGSQGILPTLKKNKLFYMIVPFFILAEFFALLKLIRKTKPDIIHAHWILPQGFVTALAHKSVFLL
;
A
#
# COMPACT_ATOMS: atom_id res chain seq x y z
N MET A 1 -24.60 0.43 -14.03
CA MET A 1 -24.36 1.14 -12.75
C MET A 1 -22.89 1.52 -12.69
N ASN A 2 -22.55 2.71 -12.21
CA ASN A 2 -21.15 3.13 -12.10
C ASN A 2 -20.47 2.33 -10.97
N LYS A 3 -19.31 1.72 -11.22
CA LYS A 3 -18.60 0.93 -10.20
C LYS A 3 -18.17 1.84 -9.05
N LYS A 4 -18.28 1.36 -7.81
CA LYS A 4 -17.77 2.08 -6.62
C LYS A 4 -16.24 2.09 -6.62
N ASN A 5 -15.66 3.12 -6.04
CA ASN A 5 -14.21 3.27 -5.88
C ASN A 5 -13.75 2.56 -4.61
N LEU A 6 -12.84 1.59 -4.76
CA LEU A 6 -12.25 0.84 -3.66
C LEU A 6 -10.76 1.19 -3.54
N LEU A 7 -10.36 1.73 -2.39
CA LEU A 7 -8.96 1.96 -2.04
C LEU A 7 -8.47 0.84 -1.13
N ILE A 8 -7.59 -0.01 -1.64
CA ILE A 8 -6.91 -1.05 -0.88
C ILE A 8 -5.60 -0.50 -0.35
N ILE A 9 -5.29 -0.73 0.92
CA ILE A 9 -3.99 -0.42 1.51
C ILE A 9 -3.35 -1.68 2.08
N THR A 10 -2.10 -1.96 1.68
CA THR A 10 -1.39 -3.21 2.01
C THR A 10 0.12 -2.96 2.12
N SER A 11 0.82 -3.79 2.91
CA SER A 11 2.28 -3.86 2.92
C SER A 11 2.84 -4.89 1.94
N THR A 12 2.00 -5.74 1.35
CA THR A 12 2.43 -6.81 0.44
C THR A 12 1.60 -6.78 -0.83
N PHE A 13 2.28 -6.55 -1.94
CA PHE A 13 1.74 -6.52 -3.29
C PHE A 13 2.88 -6.80 -4.28
N PRO A 14 2.64 -7.46 -5.42
CA PRO A 14 3.68 -7.68 -6.44
C PRO A 14 4.41 -6.38 -6.77
N ARG A 15 5.73 -6.41 -6.85
CA ARG A 15 6.60 -5.25 -7.14
C ARG A 15 6.67 -4.95 -8.63
N TRP A 16 6.46 -5.96 -9.45
CA TRP A 16 6.42 -5.94 -10.91
C TRP A 16 5.58 -7.12 -11.42
N GLU A 17 5.37 -7.20 -12.73
CA GLU A 17 4.67 -8.31 -13.36
C GLU A 17 5.43 -9.64 -13.17
N ASN A 18 4.74 -10.72 -12.81
CA ASN A 18 5.32 -12.04 -12.52
C ASN A 18 6.28 -12.08 -11.31
N ASP A 19 6.05 -11.22 -10.31
CA ASP A 19 6.76 -11.31 -9.02
C ASP A 19 6.52 -12.66 -8.32
N THR A 20 7.52 -13.13 -7.57
CA THR A 20 7.48 -14.40 -6.82
C THR A 20 6.82 -14.27 -5.45
N ASP A 21 6.58 -13.04 -4.99
CA ASP A 21 5.95 -12.78 -3.70
C ASP A 21 4.48 -13.26 -3.71
N PRO A 22 3.99 -13.95 -2.66
CA PRO A 22 2.63 -14.49 -2.63
C PRO A 22 1.57 -13.40 -2.92
N PRO A 23 0.81 -13.50 -4.02
CA PRO A 23 0.03 -12.38 -4.52
C PRO A 23 -1.38 -12.32 -3.91
N PHE A 24 -1.56 -12.64 -2.62
CA PHE A 24 -2.90 -12.77 -2.01
C PHE A 24 -3.77 -11.52 -2.23
N VAL A 25 -3.25 -10.32 -1.90
CA VAL A 25 -3.99 -9.06 -2.07
C VAL A 25 -4.20 -8.72 -3.55
N PHE A 26 -3.25 -9.06 -4.42
CA PHE A 26 -3.38 -8.86 -5.86
C PHE A 26 -4.47 -9.74 -6.47
N GLU A 27 -4.49 -11.03 -6.13
CA GLU A 27 -5.48 -11.99 -6.59
C GLU A 27 -6.90 -11.65 -6.10
N LEU A 28 -7.02 -11.17 -4.85
CA LEU A 28 -8.27 -10.62 -4.33
C LEU A 28 -8.70 -9.39 -5.12
N ALA A 29 -7.81 -8.41 -5.28
CA ALA A 29 -8.10 -7.18 -6.01
C ALA A 29 -8.54 -7.49 -7.45
N LYS A 30 -7.81 -8.36 -8.16
CA LYS A 30 -8.13 -8.77 -9.53
C LYS A 30 -9.55 -9.29 -9.66
N ARG A 31 -10.00 -10.17 -8.76
CA ARG A 31 -11.37 -10.71 -8.74
C ARG A 31 -12.44 -9.66 -8.41
N LEU A 32 -12.07 -8.56 -7.76
CA LEU A 32 -12.98 -7.47 -7.41
C LEU A 32 -13.11 -6.40 -8.51
N THR A 33 -12.27 -6.44 -9.55
CA THR A 33 -12.28 -5.43 -10.63
C THR A 33 -13.59 -5.39 -11.41
N ASP A 34 -14.34 -6.48 -11.45
CA ASP A 34 -15.67 -6.52 -12.09
C ASP A 34 -16.73 -5.73 -11.30
N VAL A 35 -16.51 -5.50 -10.02
CA VAL A 35 -17.46 -4.83 -9.11
C VAL A 35 -16.99 -3.42 -8.74
N PHE A 36 -15.67 -3.20 -8.66
CA PHE A 36 -15.07 -1.95 -8.16
C PHE A 36 -14.04 -1.35 -9.12
N ASN A 37 -13.91 -0.02 -9.06
CA ASN A 37 -12.73 0.69 -9.58
C ASN A 37 -11.64 0.64 -8.49
N ILE A 38 -10.61 -0.16 -8.71
CA ILE A 38 -9.64 -0.47 -7.65
C ILE A 38 -8.41 0.42 -7.76
N THR A 39 -8.06 1.01 -6.63
CA THR A 39 -6.78 1.66 -6.40
C THR A 39 -6.07 0.96 -5.24
N VAL A 40 -4.80 0.64 -5.38
CA VAL A 40 -3.95 0.02 -4.36
C VAL A 40 -2.90 1.02 -3.92
N LEU A 41 -2.78 1.21 -2.61
CA LEU A 41 -1.65 1.87 -1.96
C LEU A 41 -0.76 0.81 -1.31
N THR A 42 0.50 0.76 -1.72
CA THR A 42 1.48 -0.23 -1.25
C THR A 42 2.85 0.42 -1.11
N PRO A 43 3.77 -0.09 -0.27
CA PRO A 43 5.11 0.47 -0.19
C PRO A 43 5.88 0.30 -1.49
N ASN A 44 6.79 1.24 -1.76
CA ASN A 44 7.76 1.10 -2.84
C ASN A 44 8.84 0.06 -2.52
N TYR A 45 9.44 -0.47 -3.59
CA TYR A 45 10.61 -1.32 -3.55
C TYR A 45 11.62 -0.86 -4.62
N PRO A 46 12.95 -1.04 -4.44
CA PRO A 46 13.92 -0.75 -5.48
C PRO A 46 13.57 -1.43 -6.81
N GLY A 47 13.47 -0.64 -7.89
CA GLY A 47 13.14 -1.13 -9.23
C GLY A 47 11.64 -1.19 -9.56
N ALA A 48 10.75 -1.06 -8.57
CA ALA A 48 9.32 -1.01 -8.82
C ALA A 48 8.89 0.33 -9.45
N LEU A 49 7.84 0.28 -10.28
CA LEU A 49 7.20 1.48 -10.81
C LEU A 49 6.40 2.19 -9.72
N ILE A 50 6.56 3.50 -9.60
CA ILE A 50 5.86 4.29 -8.57
C ILE A 50 4.35 4.30 -8.81
N ASN A 51 3.95 4.35 -10.08
CA ASN A 51 2.56 4.26 -10.49
C ASN A 51 2.47 3.34 -11.70
N GLU A 52 1.52 2.43 -11.68
CA GLU A 52 1.27 1.51 -12.78
C GLU A 52 -0.19 1.06 -12.77
N THR A 53 -0.63 0.46 -13.88
CA THR A 53 -1.92 -0.22 -13.94
C THR A 53 -1.69 -1.66 -14.36
N VAL A 54 -2.06 -2.61 -13.50
CA VAL A 54 -1.86 -4.04 -13.73
C VAL A 54 -3.20 -4.74 -13.53
N ALA A 55 -3.62 -5.54 -14.51
CA ALA A 55 -4.91 -6.25 -14.48
C ALA A 55 -6.12 -5.34 -14.14
N GLY A 56 -6.13 -4.10 -14.65
CA GLY A 56 -7.20 -3.12 -14.37
C GLY A 56 -7.13 -2.45 -12.99
N ILE A 57 -6.08 -2.73 -12.20
CA ILE A 57 -5.86 -2.17 -10.86
C ILE A 57 -4.87 -1.01 -10.96
N LYS A 58 -5.23 0.16 -10.43
CA LYS A 58 -4.29 1.29 -10.31
C LYS A 58 -3.42 1.10 -9.08
N VAL A 59 -2.12 0.96 -9.26
CA VAL A 59 -1.17 0.75 -8.16
C VAL A 59 -0.40 2.05 -7.91
N HIS A 60 -0.38 2.48 -6.66
CA HIS A 60 0.40 3.60 -6.17
C HIS A 60 1.38 3.12 -5.12
N ARG A 61 2.68 3.29 -5.40
CA ARG A 61 3.75 2.91 -4.49
C ARG A 61 4.28 4.12 -3.75
N PHE A 62 4.10 4.16 -2.43
CA PHE A 62 4.59 5.27 -1.64
C PHE A 62 6.07 5.10 -1.33
N ARG A 63 6.79 6.21 -1.48
CA ARG A 63 8.20 6.35 -1.12
C ARG A 63 8.28 6.68 0.36
N TYR A 64 9.10 5.96 1.10
CA TYR A 64 9.25 6.13 2.54
C TYR A 64 10.68 6.35 2.98
N PHE A 65 11.66 6.15 2.10
CA PHE A 65 13.06 6.38 2.44
C PHE A 65 13.93 6.56 1.19
N LEU A 66 15.26 6.53 1.40
CA LEU A 66 16.22 6.49 0.30
C LEU A 66 16.00 5.25 -0.57
N LYS A 67 16.07 5.41 -1.89
CA LYS A 67 15.68 4.39 -2.89
C LYS A 67 16.25 3.00 -2.63
N ASN A 68 17.51 2.89 -2.24
CA ASN A 68 18.17 1.60 -2.05
C ASN A 68 17.85 0.94 -0.70
N LEU A 69 17.20 1.67 0.21
CA LEU A 69 16.86 1.24 1.56
C LEU A 69 15.35 1.01 1.74
N GLU A 70 14.57 1.19 0.69
CA GLU A 70 13.14 0.88 0.67
C GLU A 70 12.89 -0.62 0.48
N ILE A 71 13.53 -1.44 1.30
CA ILE A 71 13.40 -2.90 1.27
C ILE A 71 12.61 -3.46 2.45
N LEU A 72 12.04 -2.58 3.29
CA LEU A 72 11.39 -2.96 4.54
C LEU A 72 10.26 -3.97 4.31
N ALA A 73 9.43 -3.72 3.29
CA ALA A 73 8.31 -4.59 2.90
C ALA A 73 8.68 -5.53 1.74
N GLY A 74 9.93 -5.99 1.68
CA GLY A 74 10.39 -6.94 0.67
C GLY A 74 9.75 -8.33 0.79
N SER A 75 10.32 -9.30 0.07
CA SER A 75 9.72 -10.61 -0.20
C SER A 75 9.32 -11.46 1.00
N GLN A 76 9.94 -11.24 2.16
CA GLN A 76 9.60 -11.96 3.40
C GLN A 76 8.65 -11.16 4.31
N GLY A 77 8.29 -9.93 3.91
CA GLY A 77 7.54 -8.99 4.72
C GLY A 77 8.39 -8.20 5.71
N ILE A 78 7.72 -7.31 6.45
CA ILE A 78 8.35 -6.33 7.35
C ILE A 78 9.04 -7.00 8.54
N LEU A 79 8.35 -7.93 9.22
CA LEU A 79 8.88 -8.53 10.45
C LEU A 79 10.17 -9.34 10.22
N PRO A 80 10.27 -10.21 9.20
CA PRO A 80 11.54 -10.91 8.93
C PRO A 80 12.67 -9.95 8.55
N THR A 81 12.38 -8.87 7.82
CA THR A 81 13.38 -7.85 7.47
C THR A 81 13.94 -7.15 8.71
N LEU A 82 13.08 -6.78 9.65
CA LEU A 82 13.47 -6.20 10.94
C LEU A 82 14.31 -7.17 11.80
N LYS A 83 13.95 -8.46 11.81
CA LYS A 83 14.71 -9.49 12.53
C LYS A 83 16.10 -9.71 11.94
N LYS A 84 16.24 -9.62 10.62
CA LYS A 84 17.52 -9.81 9.92
C LYS A 84 18.50 -8.67 10.19
N ASN A 85 18.04 -7.43 10.25
CA ASN A 85 18.89 -6.28 10.54
C ASN A 85 18.14 -5.21 11.34
N LYS A 86 18.56 -5.02 12.59
CA LYS A 86 17.95 -4.08 13.53
C LYS A 86 18.07 -2.61 13.11
N LEU A 87 18.97 -2.25 12.19
CA LEU A 87 19.04 -0.88 11.68
C LEU A 87 17.75 -0.47 10.96
N PHE A 88 16.99 -1.43 10.40
CA PHE A 88 15.70 -1.15 9.76
C PHE A 88 14.63 -0.63 10.71
N TYR A 89 14.78 -0.81 12.04
CA TYR A 89 13.87 -0.18 13.01
C TYR A 89 13.88 1.35 12.90
N MET A 90 15.01 1.96 12.49
CA MET A 90 15.09 3.41 12.26
C MET A 90 14.27 3.87 11.04
N ILE A 91 13.95 2.97 10.10
CA ILE A 91 13.18 3.28 8.89
C ILE A 91 11.66 3.21 9.16
N VAL A 92 11.24 2.45 10.18
CA VAL A 92 9.81 2.23 10.50
C VAL A 92 9.03 3.53 10.71
N PRO A 93 9.52 4.56 11.44
CA PRO A 93 8.80 5.82 11.57
C PRO A 93 8.55 6.51 10.22
N PHE A 94 9.54 6.50 9.33
CA PHE A 94 9.41 7.07 7.99
C PHE A 94 8.42 6.29 7.13
N PHE A 95 8.38 4.96 7.27
CA PHE A 95 7.37 4.11 6.64
C PHE A 95 5.95 4.52 7.03
N ILE A 96 5.67 4.61 8.33
CA ILE A 96 4.34 4.93 8.86
C ILE A 96 3.91 6.35 8.46
N LEU A 97 4.82 7.33 8.56
CA LEU A 97 4.54 8.72 8.17
C LEU A 97 4.27 8.84 6.67
N ALA A 98 5.10 8.22 5.83
CA ALA A 98 4.92 8.24 4.39
C ALA A 98 3.62 7.55 3.97
N GLU A 99 3.31 6.40 4.57
CA GLU A 99 2.05 5.68 4.34
C GLU A 99 0.84 6.56 4.69
N PHE A 100 0.87 7.24 5.84
CA PHE A 100 -0.19 8.15 6.27
C PHE A 100 -0.42 9.31 5.29
N PHE A 101 0.62 10.03 4.90
CA PHE A 101 0.48 11.14 3.95
C PHE A 101 0.07 10.66 2.54
N ALA A 102 0.59 9.53 2.09
CA ALA A 102 0.20 8.95 0.81
C ALA A 102 -1.27 8.51 0.82
N LEU A 103 -1.74 7.93 1.92
CA LEU A 103 -3.14 7.57 2.12
C LEU A 103 -4.03 8.80 2.10
N LEU A 104 -3.72 9.85 2.87
CA LEU A 104 -4.48 11.10 2.85
C LEU A 104 -4.55 11.72 1.45
N LYS A 105 -3.43 11.73 0.72
CA LYS A 105 -3.38 12.22 -0.66
C LYS A 105 -4.29 11.41 -1.58
N LEU A 106 -4.28 10.08 -1.47
CA LEU A 106 -5.13 9.22 -2.30
C LEU A 106 -6.60 9.30 -1.92
N ILE A 107 -6.95 9.41 -0.64
CA ILE A 107 -8.33 9.61 -0.22
C ILE A 107 -8.90 10.89 -0.87
N ARG A 108 -8.16 12.00 -0.80
CA ARG A 108 -8.60 13.26 -1.44
C ARG A 108 -8.69 13.16 -2.96
N LYS A 109 -7.72 12.50 -3.60
CA LYS A 109 -7.64 12.39 -5.06
C LYS A 109 -8.70 11.46 -5.64
N THR A 110 -8.94 10.32 -4.99
CA THR A 110 -9.78 9.23 -5.53
C THR A 110 -11.19 9.22 -4.96
N LYS A 111 -11.43 9.89 -3.82
CA LYS A 111 -12.70 9.92 -3.10
C LYS A 111 -13.29 8.50 -3.00
N PRO A 112 -12.58 7.56 -2.36
CA PRO A 112 -13.00 6.16 -2.35
C PRO A 112 -14.30 6.02 -1.55
N ASP A 113 -15.21 5.18 -2.04
CA ASP A 113 -16.42 4.80 -1.30
C ASP A 113 -16.07 3.86 -0.13
N ILE A 114 -15.01 3.06 -0.30
CA ILE A 114 -14.57 2.04 0.65
C ILE A 114 -13.04 2.05 0.73
N ILE A 115 -12.50 2.00 1.95
CA ILE A 115 -11.09 1.73 2.21
C ILE A 115 -10.97 0.32 2.80
N HIS A 116 -10.23 -0.56 2.13
CA HIS A 116 -9.95 -1.91 2.61
C HIS A 116 -8.49 -2.01 3.07
N ALA A 117 -8.30 -1.97 4.38
CA ALA A 117 -6.99 -2.15 4.99
C ALA A 117 -6.68 -3.64 5.20
N HIS A 118 -5.56 -4.10 4.65
CA HIS A 118 -4.98 -5.39 4.97
C HIS A 118 -3.97 -5.22 6.09
N TRP A 119 -4.04 -6.10 7.10
CA TRP A 119 -3.22 -6.09 8.33
C TRP A 119 -3.62 -5.03 9.35
N ILE A 120 -3.57 -5.40 10.64
CA ILE A 120 -3.86 -4.46 11.74
C ILE A 120 -2.77 -3.39 11.82
N LEU A 121 -1.50 -3.81 11.73
CA LEU A 121 -0.34 -2.93 11.74
C LEU A 121 0.52 -3.14 10.47
N PRO A 122 1.04 -2.05 9.86
CA PRO A 122 0.69 -0.64 10.12
C PRO A 122 -0.63 -0.16 9.46
N GLN A 123 -1.13 -0.86 8.44
CA GLN A 123 -2.19 -0.38 7.54
C GLN A 123 -3.52 -0.04 8.23
N GLY A 124 -4.04 -0.93 9.08
CA GLY A 124 -5.28 -0.71 9.81
C GLY A 124 -5.18 0.50 10.75
N PHE A 125 -4.07 0.59 11.49
CA PHE A 125 -3.77 1.73 12.35
C PHE A 125 -3.68 3.05 11.57
N VAL A 126 -2.91 3.09 10.49
CA VAL A 126 -2.77 4.30 9.64
C VAL A 126 -4.11 4.71 9.04
N THR A 127 -4.93 3.74 8.64
CA THR A 127 -6.27 3.99 8.10
C THR A 127 -7.20 4.61 9.16
N ALA A 128 -7.18 4.10 10.39
CA ALA A 128 -7.96 4.64 11.49
C ALA A 128 -7.56 6.10 11.84
N LEU A 129 -6.26 6.41 11.78
CA LEU A 129 -5.77 7.79 11.94
C LEU A 129 -6.23 8.69 10.80
N ALA A 130 -6.08 8.23 9.54
CA ALA A 130 -6.43 9.01 8.37
C ALA A 130 -7.92 9.32 8.30
N HIS A 131 -8.79 8.38 8.71
CA HIS A 131 -10.23 8.60 8.80
C HIS A 131 -10.54 9.82 9.67
N LYS A 132 -9.97 9.91 10.89
CA LYS A 132 -10.20 11.05 11.79
C LYS A 132 -9.72 12.37 11.17
N SER A 133 -8.59 12.36 10.46
CA SER A 133 -8.03 13.57 9.84
C SER A 133 -8.80 14.05 8.60
N VAL A 134 -9.50 13.16 7.90
CA VAL A 134 -10.33 13.52 6.74
C VAL A 134 -11.60 14.25 7.17
N PHE A 135 -12.12 14.00 8.38
CA PHE A 135 -13.26 14.76 8.93
C PHE A 135 -12.88 16.13 9.51
N LEU A 136 -11.59 16.41 9.68
CA LEU A 136 -11.06 17.66 10.26
C LEU A 136 -10.56 18.65 9.20
N LEU A 137 -10.61 18.28 7.91
CA LEU A 137 -10.09 19.04 6.77
C LEU A 137 -11.17 19.19 5.71
#